data_AF-A0A4P7JHJ9-F1
#
_entry.id   AF-A0A4P7JHJ9-F1
#
_cell.length_a   1.000
_cell.length_b   1.000
_cell.length_c   1.000
_cell.angle_alpha   90.00
_cell.angle_beta   90.00
_cell.angle_gamma   90.00
#
_symmetry.space_group_name_H-M   'P 1'
#
loop_
_entity.id
_entity.type
_entity.pdbx_description
1 polymer ?
#
loop_
_entity_poly.entity_id
_entity_poly.type
_entity_poly.pdbx_seq_one_letter_code
_entity_poly.pdbx_strand_id
1 'polypeptide(L)'
;MSQSSNNTSSTSVRLFTNVYLLLLLAIVIKYLPIVSIPFEWLESYFHEISHGIAALLSGGHIVQIQLFANGAGLCTTRGGSPMFIAFAGYFGAAIWAMVIFSLANVHDKISRVLSYLLVALLVASMIFWVRDFLTLFICLILVGVFALSIKIQHLGILKGVLQLIALSVVLSAIKSPLYLMDNRAIGDASALQQMTMLPEVVWILFWCGFGLFALYRMLRSAHTSKLKTKAKEAKGAVS
;
A
#
# COMPACT_ATOMS: atom_id res chain seq x y z
N MET A 1 -20.88 37.21 17.11
CA MET A 1 -19.51 36.97 16.63
C MET A 1 -19.24 35.46 16.69
N SER A 2 -19.30 34.80 15.52
CA SER A 2 -18.71 33.50 15.14
C SER A 2 -18.86 32.26 16.07
N GLN A 3 -19.93 31.49 15.87
CA GLN A 3 -19.90 30.02 16.02
C GLN A 3 -19.28 29.42 14.75
N SER A 4 -17.97 29.12 14.75
CA SER A 4 -17.28 28.54 13.59
C SER A 4 -16.45 27.29 13.90
N SER A 5 -16.44 26.78 15.13
CA SER A 5 -15.49 25.74 15.55
C SER A 5 -15.99 24.28 15.49
N ASN A 6 -17.27 24.01 15.20
CA ASN A 6 -17.82 22.65 15.27
C ASN A 6 -18.08 21.94 13.92
N ASN A 7 -17.90 22.61 12.77
CA ASN A 7 -18.19 22.01 11.45
C ASN A 7 -17.00 21.22 10.84
N THR A 8 -15.77 21.54 11.22
CA THR A 8 -14.56 20.92 10.64
C THR A 8 -14.33 19.50 11.16
N SER A 9 -14.66 19.22 12.43
CA SER A 9 -14.57 17.88 13.01
C SER A 9 -15.58 16.91 12.39
N SER A 10 -16.83 17.36 12.20
CA SER A 10 -17.89 16.51 11.62
C SER A 10 -17.63 16.18 10.15
N THR A 11 -17.08 17.14 9.39
CA THR A 11 -16.77 16.96 7.96
C THR A 11 -15.59 16.02 7.75
N SER A 12 -14.52 16.19 8.53
CA SER A 12 -13.33 15.31 8.48
C SER A 12 -13.69 13.86 8.81
N VAL A 13 -14.50 13.63 9.86
CA VAL A 13 -14.95 12.28 10.23
C VAL A 13 -15.82 11.64 9.14
N ARG A 14 -16.68 12.43 8.47
CA ARG A 14 -17.51 11.95 7.35
C ARG A 14 -16.66 11.54 6.13
N LEU A 15 -15.59 12.27 5.82
CA LEU A 15 -14.63 11.94 4.76
C LEU A 15 -13.96 10.58 5.03
N PHE A 16 -13.42 10.39 6.25
CA PHE A 16 -12.72 9.17 6.64
C PHE A 16 -13.62 7.95 6.85
N THR A 17 -14.94 8.11 6.75
CA THR A 17 -15.92 7.02 6.83
C THR A 17 -16.39 6.55 5.45
N ASN A 18 -16.21 7.36 4.39
CA ASN A 18 -16.70 7.05 3.06
C ASN A 18 -15.58 6.63 2.11
N VAL A 19 -15.50 5.32 1.82
CA VAL A 19 -14.46 4.74 0.94
C VAL A 19 -14.40 5.38 -0.45
N TYR A 20 -15.52 5.83 -1.01
CA TYR A 20 -15.53 6.45 -2.34
C TYR A 20 -14.93 7.86 -2.31
N LEU A 21 -15.16 8.60 -1.22
CA LEU A 21 -14.49 9.89 -1.02
C LEU A 21 -12.99 9.70 -0.75
N LEU A 22 -12.61 8.65 -0.02
CA LEU A 22 -11.20 8.29 0.18
C LEU A 22 -10.52 7.88 -1.13
N LEU A 23 -11.22 7.16 -2.02
CA LEU A 23 -10.70 6.83 -3.34
C LEU A 23 -10.47 8.10 -4.17
N LEU A 24 -11.44 9.01 -4.20
CA LEU A 24 -11.30 10.29 -4.88
C LEU A 24 -10.14 11.11 -4.29
N LEU A 25 -10.00 11.13 -2.96
CA LEU A 25 -8.89 11.78 -2.27
C LEU A 25 -7.54 11.14 -2.65
N ALA A 26 -7.44 9.81 -2.69
CA ALA A 26 -6.23 9.10 -3.11
C ALA A 26 -5.83 9.46 -4.54
N ILE A 27 -6.80 9.57 -5.44
CA ILE A 27 -6.58 10.02 -6.82
C ILE A 27 -6.04 11.46 -6.84
N VAL A 28 -6.68 12.39 -6.12
CA VAL A 28 -6.26 13.80 -6.07
C VAL A 28 -4.85 13.94 -5.47
N ILE A 29 -4.55 13.24 -4.36
CA ILE A 29 -3.23 13.25 -3.72
C ILE A 29 -2.14 12.90 -4.71
N LYS A 30 -2.38 11.96 -5.62
CA LYS A 30 -1.41 11.53 -6.63
C LYS A 30 -1.04 12.62 -7.65
N TYR A 31 -1.85 13.67 -7.77
CA TYR A 31 -1.54 14.83 -8.61
C TYR A 31 -0.91 15.99 -7.84
N LEU A 32 -0.71 15.85 -6.52
CA LEU A 32 -0.09 16.86 -5.66
C LEU A 32 1.39 16.49 -5.40
N PRO A 33 2.37 17.19 -6.03
CA PRO A 33 3.76 16.73 -6.10
C PRO A 33 4.47 16.51 -4.77
N ILE A 34 4.09 17.24 -3.72
CA ILE A 34 4.71 17.12 -2.39
C ILE A 34 3.94 16.13 -1.50
N VAL A 35 2.63 16.05 -1.68
CA VAL A 35 1.75 15.25 -0.84
C VAL A 35 1.77 13.78 -1.27
N SER A 36 2.02 13.49 -2.55
CA SER A 36 2.10 12.13 -3.07
C SER A 36 3.36 11.39 -2.62
N ILE A 37 4.46 12.10 -2.33
CA ILE A 37 5.79 11.52 -2.09
C ILE A 37 5.78 10.39 -1.05
N PRO A 38 5.19 10.54 0.16
CA PRO A 38 5.20 9.46 1.14
C PRO A 38 4.38 8.23 0.69
N PHE A 39 3.35 8.42 -0.12
CA PHE A 39 2.53 7.32 -0.65
C PHE A 39 3.24 6.58 -1.79
N GLU A 40 4.01 7.30 -2.60
CA GLU A 40 4.89 6.71 -3.62
C GLU A 40 5.97 5.87 -2.93
N TRP A 41 6.67 6.41 -1.93
CA TRP A 41 7.64 5.64 -1.15
C TRP A 41 7.07 4.41 -0.45
N LEU A 42 5.81 4.47 0.03
CA LEU A 42 5.13 3.29 0.57
C LEU A 42 4.93 2.22 -0.48
N GLU A 43 4.53 2.59 -1.70
CA GLU A 43 4.38 1.62 -2.78
C GLU A 43 5.73 1.02 -3.19
N SER A 44 6.76 1.83 -3.39
CA SER A 44 8.11 1.35 -3.70
C SER A 44 8.60 0.39 -2.60
N TYR A 45 8.42 0.76 -1.33
CA TYR A 45 8.81 -0.10 -0.22
C TYR A 45 8.06 -1.45 -0.24
N PHE A 46 6.74 -1.45 -0.42
CA PHE A 46 5.96 -2.69 -0.50
C PHE A 46 6.31 -3.53 -1.73
N HIS A 47 6.71 -2.90 -2.82
CA HIS A 47 7.23 -3.58 -4.01
C HIS A 47 8.58 -4.25 -3.69
N GLU A 48 9.56 -3.51 -3.18
CA GLU A 48 10.90 -4.02 -2.89
C GLU A 48 10.92 -5.11 -1.80
N ILE A 49 10.15 -4.93 -0.73
CA ILE A 49 10.07 -5.95 0.32
C ILE A 49 9.40 -7.23 -0.19
N SER A 50 8.54 -7.14 -1.22
CA SER A 50 7.91 -8.33 -1.82
C SER A 50 8.90 -9.15 -2.64
N HIS A 51 9.82 -8.51 -3.38
CA HIS A 51 10.98 -9.21 -3.95
C HIS A 51 11.80 -9.91 -2.88
N GLY A 52 12.07 -9.20 -1.77
CA GLY A 52 12.88 -9.74 -0.69
C GLY A 52 12.23 -10.94 0.00
N ILE A 53 10.92 -10.86 0.30
CA ILE A 53 10.16 -11.98 0.85
C ILE A 53 10.15 -13.16 -0.13
N ALA A 54 9.94 -12.91 -1.43
CA ALA A 54 9.98 -13.97 -2.43
C ALA A 54 11.36 -14.64 -2.53
N ALA A 55 12.45 -13.87 -2.38
CA ALA A 55 13.79 -14.43 -2.33
C ALA A 55 13.97 -15.33 -1.11
N LEU A 56 13.59 -14.86 0.09
CA LEU A 56 13.66 -15.66 1.32
C LEU A 56 12.85 -16.96 1.21
N LEU A 57 11.61 -16.88 0.71
CA LEU A 57 10.72 -18.04 0.57
C LEU A 57 11.21 -19.05 -0.48
N SER A 58 12.02 -18.61 -1.45
CA SER A 58 12.58 -19.48 -2.47
C SER A 58 14.02 -19.94 -2.18
N GLY A 59 14.52 -19.72 -0.95
CA GLY A 59 15.83 -20.19 -0.50
C GLY A 59 16.99 -19.23 -0.75
N GLY A 60 16.70 -17.99 -1.15
CA GLY A 60 17.66 -16.90 -1.26
C GLY A 60 17.74 -16.04 0.01
N HIS A 61 18.39 -14.90 -0.10
CA HIS A 61 18.45 -13.88 0.94
C HIS A 61 18.48 -12.47 0.37
N ILE A 62 18.06 -11.51 1.19
CA ILE A 62 18.10 -10.08 0.88
C ILE A 62 19.50 -9.55 1.23
N VAL A 63 20.16 -8.93 0.27
CA VAL A 63 21.45 -8.26 0.46
C VAL A 63 21.21 -6.82 0.93
N GLN A 64 20.38 -6.08 0.21
CA GLN A 64 20.09 -4.68 0.50
C GLN A 64 18.75 -4.24 -0.10
N ILE A 65 18.05 -3.33 0.58
CA ILE A 65 16.91 -2.59 0.03
C ILE A 65 17.29 -1.11 -0.05
N GLN A 66 17.01 -0.50 -1.20
CA GLN A 66 17.22 0.92 -1.47
C GLN A 66 15.92 1.57 -1.91
N LEU A 67 15.68 2.80 -1.45
CA LEU A 67 14.57 3.64 -1.87
C LEU A 67 15.12 4.98 -2.37
N PHE A 68 14.52 5.51 -3.43
CA PHE A 68 14.96 6.72 -4.08
C PHE A 68 13.92 7.85 -3.92
N ALA A 69 14.40 9.09 -3.95
CA ALA A 69 13.54 10.27 -3.76
C ALA A 69 12.44 10.41 -4.82
N ASN A 70 12.64 9.83 -6.00
CA ASN A 70 11.68 9.83 -7.11
C ASN A 70 10.63 8.70 -7.04
N GLY A 71 10.57 7.93 -5.94
CA GLY A 71 9.63 6.82 -5.79
C GLY A 71 10.07 5.52 -6.49
N ALA A 72 11.31 5.44 -6.98
CA ALA A 72 11.89 4.16 -7.37
C ALA A 72 12.44 3.39 -6.15
N GLY A 73 12.61 2.09 -6.29
CA GLY A 73 13.27 1.24 -5.31
C GLY A 73 14.22 0.25 -5.99
N LEU A 74 15.03 -0.42 -5.18
CA LEU A 74 15.83 -1.56 -5.61
C LEU A 74 16.06 -2.53 -4.45
N CYS A 75 15.59 -3.76 -4.60
CA CYS A 75 15.87 -4.88 -3.72
C CYS A 75 16.94 -5.78 -4.35
N THR A 76 18.14 -5.74 -3.79
CA THR A 76 19.23 -6.64 -4.20
C THR A 76 19.12 -7.95 -3.43
N THR A 77 18.96 -9.06 -4.14
CA THR A 77 18.84 -10.40 -3.57
C THR A 77 19.94 -11.33 -4.10
N ARG A 78 20.25 -12.39 -3.35
CA ARG A 78 21.19 -13.44 -3.80
C ARG A 78 20.59 -14.81 -3.54
N GLY A 79 20.63 -15.67 -4.55
CA GLY A 79 19.91 -16.95 -4.54
C GLY A 79 18.39 -16.77 -4.66
N GLY A 80 17.64 -17.84 -4.43
CA GLY A 80 16.19 -17.85 -4.64
C GLY A 80 15.80 -18.10 -6.10
N SER A 81 14.50 -18.16 -6.36
CA SER A 81 13.93 -18.34 -7.71
C SER A 81 13.79 -16.99 -8.41
N PRO A 82 14.58 -16.70 -9.46
CA PRO A 82 14.57 -15.39 -10.12
C PRO A 82 13.20 -15.01 -10.69
N MET A 83 12.48 -15.99 -11.25
CA MET A 83 11.13 -15.79 -11.78
C MET A 83 10.14 -15.42 -10.67
N PHE A 84 10.18 -16.10 -9.53
CA PHE A 84 9.29 -15.80 -8.42
C PHE A 84 9.59 -14.44 -7.80
N ILE A 85 10.87 -14.10 -7.67
CA ILE A 85 11.33 -12.80 -7.19
C ILE A 85 10.82 -11.70 -8.12
N ALA A 86 11.13 -11.73 -9.42
CA ALA A 86 10.71 -10.72 -10.38
C ALA A 86 9.18 -10.56 -10.45
N PHE A 87 8.43 -11.66 -10.33
CA PHE A 87 6.97 -11.60 -10.30
C PHE A 87 6.40 -10.89 -9.06
N ALA A 88 7.07 -11.02 -7.92
CA ALA A 88 6.52 -10.66 -6.62
C ALA A 88 6.43 -9.16 -6.35
N GLY A 89 7.19 -8.30 -7.04
CA GLY A 89 7.21 -6.85 -6.79
C GLY A 89 5.82 -6.22 -6.89
N TYR A 90 5.30 -6.09 -8.12
CA TYR A 90 3.97 -5.50 -8.36
C TYR A 90 2.82 -6.33 -7.78
N PHE A 91 2.91 -7.66 -7.87
CA PHE A 91 1.90 -8.55 -7.31
C PHE A 91 1.78 -8.39 -5.79
N GLY A 92 2.92 -8.34 -5.10
CA GLY A 92 3.02 -8.16 -3.66
C GLY A 92 2.56 -6.79 -3.20
N ALA A 93 2.90 -5.71 -3.92
CA ALA A 93 2.40 -4.36 -3.61
C ALA A 93 0.86 -4.31 -3.58
N ALA A 94 0.19 -4.94 -4.55
CA ALA A 94 -1.27 -5.07 -4.57
C ALA A 94 -1.82 -5.93 -3.40
N ILE A 95 -1.10 -7.00 -3.01
CA ILE A 95 -1.46 -7.80 -1.82
C ILE A 95 -1.36 -6.96 -0.54
N TRP A 96 -0.27 -6.22 -0.35
CA TRP A 96 -0.10 -5.34 0.82
C TRP A 96 -1.25 -4.34 0.94
N ALA A 97 -1.66 -3.72 -0.17
CA ALA A 97 -2.83 -2.85 -0.18
C ALA A 97 -4.11 -3.58 0.28
N MET A 98 -4.38 -4.79 -0.23
CA MET A 98 -5.54 -5.57 0.20
C MET A 98 -5.49 -5.96 1.69
N VAL A 99 -4.32 -6.35 2.19
CA VAL A 99 -4.12 -6.72 3.60
C VAL A 99 -4.36 -5.52 4.50
N ILE A 100 -3.74 -4.37 4.19
CA ILE A 100 -3.91 -3.13 4.95
C ILE A 100 -5.37 -2.72 4.98
N PHE A 101 -6.03 -2.71 3.82
CA PHE A 101 -7.43 -2.32 3.70
C PHE A 101 -8.39 -3.26 4.42
N SER A 102 -8.16 -4.57 4.32
CA SER A 102 -9.02 -5.58 4.93
C SER A 102 -8.93 -5.51 6.45
N LEU A 103 -7.71 -5.44 6.99
CA LEU A 103 -7.48 -5.35 8.44
C LEU A 103 -7.96 -4.00 9.02
N ALA A 104 -7.84 -2.91 8.26
CA ALA A 104 -8.44 -1.62 8.63
C ALA A 104 -9.97 -1.69 8.75
N ASN A 105 -10.63 -2.63 8.08
CA ASN A 105 -12.08 -2.79 8.10
C ASN A 105 -12.62 -3.70 9.20
N VAL A 106 -11.78 -4.46 9.91
CA VAL A 106 -12.27 -5.43 10.91
C VAL A 106 -12.61 -4.76 12.24
N HIS A 107 -11.62 -4.18 12.92
CA HIS A 107 -11.79 -3.52 14.21
C HIS A 107 -10.60 -2.60 14.50
N ASP A 108 -10.81 -1.54 15.31
CA ASP A 108 -9.75 -0.60 15.71
C ASP A 108 -8.54 -1.28 16.38
N LYS A 109 -8.78 -2.34 17.19
CA LYS A 109 -7.69 -3.12 17.81
C LYS A 109 -6.81 -3.79 16.77
N ILE A 110 -7.41 -4.36 15.73
CA ILE A 110 -6.70 -5.05 14.64
C ILE A 110 -5.95 -4.02 13.78
N SER A 111 -6.58 -2.88 13.50
CA SER A 111 -5.95 -1.75 12.80
C SER A 111 -4.69 -1.26 13.52
N ARG A 112 -4.73 -1.22 14.86
CA ARG A 112 -3.58 -0.89 15.70
C ARG A 112 -2.47 -1.93 15.61
N VAL A 113 -2.81 -3.22 15.75
CA VAL A 113 -1.85 -4.32 15.62
C VAL A 113 -1.17 -4.28 14.26
N LEU A 114 -1.92 -4.05 13.19
CA LEU A 114 -1.37 -3.87 11.85
C LEU A 114 -0.35 -2.72 11.80
N SER A 115 -0.67 -1.54 12.33
CA SER A 115 0.29 -0.43 12.34
C SER A 115 1.57 -0.78 13.10
N TYR A 116 1.48 -1.50 14.22
CA TYR A 116 2.68 -1.98 14.93
C TYR A 116 3.49 -2.98 14.10
N LEU A 117 2.82 -3.91 13.40
CA LEU A 117 3.50 -4.87 12.53
C LEU A 117 4.20 -4.18 11.35
N LEU A 118 3.58 -3.17 10.74
CA LEU A 118 4.18 -2.39 9.66
C LEU A 118 5.38 -1.58 10.14
N VAL A 119 5.28 -0.96 11.33
CA VAL A 119 6.43 -0.30 11.98
C VAL A 119 7.54 -1.31 12.26
N ALA A 120 7.22 -2.47 12.83
CA ALA A 120 8.21 -3.50 13.12
C ALA A 120 8.90 -4.01 11.84
N LEU A 121 8.14 -4.19 10.74
CA LEU A 121 8.68 -4.58 9.44
C LEU A 121 9.63 -3.52 8.87
N LEU A 122 9.27 -2.23 8.94
CA LEU A 122 10.12 -1.12 8.52
C LEU A 122 11.39 -1.03 9.36
N VAL A 123 11.26 -1.15 10.69
CA VAL A 123 12.41 -1.14 11.61
C VAL A 123 13.33 -2.32 11.37
N ALA A 124 12.78 -3.52 11.19
CA ALA A 124 13.57 -4.71 10.82
C ALA A 124 14.31 -4.48 9.50
N SER A 125 13.64 -3.92 8.49
CA SER A 125 14.28 -3.59 7.21
C SER A 125 15.42 -2.59 7.37
N MET A 126 15.24 -1.55 8.21
CA MET A 126 16.30 -0.57 8.51
C MET A 126 17.53 -1.24 9.15
N ILE A 127 17.32 -2.15 10.10
CA ILE A 127 18.40 -2.85 10.79
C ILE A 127 19.11 -3.81 9.84
N PHE A 128 18.35 -4.66 9.14
CA PHE A 128 18.91 -5.80 8.41
C PHE A 128 19.27 -5.52 6.97
N TRP A 129 18.61 -4.60 6.27
CA TRP A 129 18.71 -4.48 4.81
C TRP A 129 18.98 -3.07 4.29
N VAL A 130 18.79 -2.01 5.08
CA VAL A 130 19.11 -0.64 4.65
C VAL A 130 20.57 -0.32 4.95
N ARG A 131 21.29 0.26 3.98
CA ARG A 131 22.73 0.56 4.08
C ARG A 131 23.12 1.98 3.66
N ASP A 132 22.16 2.80 3.21
CA ASP A 132 22.39 4.18 2.80
C ASP A 132 21.50 5.17 3.56
N PHE A 133 21.98 6.41 3.68
CA PHE A 133 21.31 7.46 4.45
C PHE A 133 19.97 7.91 3.87
N LEU A 134 19.82 7.88 2.53
CA LEU A 134 18.59 8.32 1.87
C LEU A 134 17.47 7.33 2.17
N THR A 135 17.71 6.04 1.96
CA THR A 135 16.75 4.98 2.28
C THR A 135 16.41 4.99 3.77
N LEU A 136 17.40 5.18 4.65
CA LEU A 136 17.16 5.30 6.08
C LEU A 136 16.22 6.47 6.40
N PHE A 137 16.47 7.65 5.81
CA PHE A 137 15.61 8.82 5.97
C PHE A 137 14.18 8.57 5.47
N ILE A 138 14.03 7.96 4.29
CA ILE A 138 12.71 7.58 3.75
C ILE A 138 12.00 6.62 4.70
N CYS A 139 12.66 5.55 5.14
CA CYS A 139 12.08 4.58 6.07
C CYS A 139 11.68 5.23 7.41
N LEU A 140 12.44 6.20 7.93
CA LEU A 140 12.07 6.95 9.12
C LEU A 140 10.78 7.77 8.92
N ILE A 141 10.61 8.39 7.76
CA ILE A 141 9.35 9.07 7.41
C ILE A 141 8.20 8.06 7.36
N LEU A 142 8.39 6.91 6.73
CA LEU A 142 7.36 5.86 6.64
C LEU A 142 6.98 5.30 8.01
N VAL A 143 7.97 5.09 8.89
CA VAL A 143 7.72 4.74 10.30
C VAL A 143 6.92 5.85 10.98
N GLY A 144 7.26 7.12 10.75
CA GLY A 144 6.52 8.27 11.24
C GLY A 144 5.05 8.27 10.83
N VAL A 145 4.73 7.92 9.57
CA VAL A 145 3.35 7.83 9.06
C VAL A 145 2.54 6.79 9.85
N PHE A 146 3.08 5.59 10.07
CA PHE A 146 2.38 4.54 10.82
C PHE A 146 2.37 4.79 12.33
N ALA A 147 3.46 5.35 12.89
CA ALA A 147 3.53 5.72 14.30
C ALA A 147 2.55 6.85 14.66
N LEU A 148 2.42 7.86 13.80
CA LEU A 148 1.44 8.92 13.96
C LEU A 148 0.02 8.35 13.88
N SER A 149 -0.23 7.40 12.96
CA SER A 149 -1.50 6.69 12.85
C SER A 149 -1.87 6.00 14.18
N ILE A 150 -0.90 5.39 14.87
CA ILE A 150 -1.11 4.80 16.20
C ILE A 150 -1.47 5.88 17.24
N LYS A 151 -0.83 7.05 17.21
CA LYS A 151 -1.09 8.14 18.17
C LYS A 151 -2.50 8.75 18.01
N ILE A 152 -2.96 8.94 16.77
CA ILE A 152 -4.26 9.56 16.45
C ILE A 152 -5.45 8.59 16.51
N GLN A 153 -5.22 7.36 16.97
CA GLN A 153 -6.25 6.31 17.01
C GLN A 153 -7.53 6.67 17.78
N HIS A 154 -7.43 7.54 18.78
CA HIS A 154 -8.56 7.98 19.60
C HIS A 154 -9.53 8.89 18.83
N LEU A 155 -9.12 9.41 17.66
CA LEU A 155 -9.90 10.36 16.86
C LEU A 155 -10.86 9.69 15.87
N GLY A 156 -10.96 8.35 15.84
CA GLY A 156 -11.83 7.61 14.92
C GLY A 156 -11.44 7.69 13.44
N ILE A 157 -10.35 8.40 13.10
CA ILE A 157 -9.86 8.59 11.72
C ILE A 157 -8.82 7.54 11.28
N LEU A 158 -8.27 6.75 12.21
CA LEU A 158 -7.22 5.75 11.93
C LEU A 158 -7.62 4.80 10.80
N LYS A 159 -8.84 4.26 10.86
CA LYS A 159 -9.38 3.40 9.81
C LYS A 159 -9.31 4.08 8.45
N GLY A 160 -9.76 5.31 8.35
CA GLY A 160 -9.77 6.06 7.11
C GLY A 160 -8.37 6.40 6.60
N VAL A 161 -7.41 6.67 7.49
CA VAL A 161 -5.99 6.88 7.12
C VAL A 161 -5.38 5.60 6.54
N LEU A 162 -5.58 4.44 7.18
CA LEU A 162 -5.08 3.17 6.65
C LEU A 162 -5.76 2.79 5.33
N GLN A 163 -7.06 3.07 5.18
CA GLN A 163 -7.77 2.89 3.92
C GLN A 163 -7.22 3.81 2.83
N LEU A 164 -6.93 5.07 3.15
CA LEU A 164 -6.33 6.02 2.22
C LEU A 164 -4.96 5.53 1.75
N ILE A 165 -4.11 5.08 2.68
CA ILE A 165 -2.80 4.48 2.36
C ILE A 165 -2.97 3.29 1.41
N ALA A 166 -3.85 2.35 1.76
CA ALA A 166 -4.09 1.16 0.94
C ALA A 166 -4.62 1.50 -0.46
N LEU A 167 -5.53 2.48 -0.56
CA LEU A 167 -6.06 2.94 -1.84
C LEU A 167 -4.97 3.62 -2.69
N SER A 168 -4.10 4.43 -2.08
CA SER A 168 -2.95 5.02 -2.79
C SER A 168 -1.98 3.95 -3.29
N VAL A 169 -1.67 2.95 -2.46
CA VAL A 169 -0.77 1.85 -2.84
C VAL A 169 -1.36 1.03 -3.99
N VAL A 170 -2.64 0.64 -3.96
CA VAL A 170 -3.25 -0.13 -5.06
C VAL A 170 -3.35 0.68 -6.36
N LEU A 171 -3.63 1.99 -6.28
CA LEU A 171 -3.63 2.88 -7.45
C LEU A 171 -2.23 3.04 -8.05
N SER A 172 -1.18 2.98 -7.24
CA SER A 172 0.20 2.92 -7.73
C SER A 172 0.54 1.54 -8.29
N ALA A 173 0.18 0.45 -7.62
CA ALA A 173 0.39 -0.91 -8.14
C ALA A 173 -0.31 -1.18 -9.49
N ILE A 174 -1.40 -0.48 -9.81
CA ILE A 174 -2.03 -0.52 -11.15
C ILE A 174 -1.25 0.30 -12.18
N LYS A 175 -0.75 1.49 -11.79
CA LYS A 175 -0.13 2.46 -12.71
C LYS A 175 1.35 2.14 -12.96
N SER A 176 2.08 1.71 -11.94
CA SER A 176 3.53 1.51 -11.98
C SER A 176 3.96 0.50 -13.07
N PRO A 177 3.29 -0.67 -13.23
CA PRO A 177 3.60 -1.59 -14.32
C PRO A 177 3.42 -0.99 -15.73
N LEU A 178 2.50 -0.04 -15.92
CA LEU A 178 2.25 0.58 -17.22
C LEU A 178 3.44 1.42 -17.70
N TYR A 179 4.28 1.90 -16.77
CA TYR A 179 5.52 2.60 -17.15
C TYR A 179 6.55 1.68 -17.80
N LEU A 180 6.49 0.37 -17.56
CA LEU A 180 7.38 -0.61 -18.20
C LEU A 180 7.05 -0.84 -19.68
N MET A 181 5.91 -0.36 -20.17
CA MET A 181 5.57 -0.42 -21.59
C MET A 181 6.41 0.52 -22.46
N ASP A 182 7.29 1.34 -21.86
CA ASP A 182 8.16 2.27 -22.57
C ASP A 182 9.33 1.60 -23.32
N ASN A 183 9.37 0.26 -23.33
CA ASN A 183 10.27 -0.57 -24.13
C ASN A 183 11.77 -0.33 -23.82
N ARG A 184 12.08 0.16 -22.61
CA ARG A 184 13.47 0.35 -22.16
C ARG A 184 14.18 -0.95 -21.79
N ALA A 185 13.49 -2.10 -21.88
CA ALA A 185 14.00 -3.44 -21.54
C ALA A 185 14.61 -3.53 -20.12
N ILE A 186 14.15 -2.69 -19.19
CA ILE A 186 14.62 -2.60 -17.80
C ILE A 186 13.43 -2.82 -16.87
N GLY A 187 13.62 -3.63 -15.83
CA GLY A 187 12.62 -3.89 -14.79
C GLY A 187 12.09 -5.32 -14.79
N ASP A 188 11.14 -5.58 -13.89
CA ASP A 188 10.61 -6.92 -13.61
C ASP A 188 10.03 -7.62 -14.84
N ALA A 189 9.32 -6.87 -15.70
CA ALA A 189 8.72 -7.42 -16.90
C ALA A 189 9.80 -7.95 -17.86
N SER A 190 10.87 -7.20 -18.07
CA SER A 190 12.01 -7.59 -18.93
C SER A 190 12.72 -8.82 -18.35
N ALA A 191 12.94 -8.85 -17.03
CA ALA A 191 13.52 -10.00 -16.35
C ALA A 191 12.66 -11.26 -16.55
N LEU A 192 11.34 -11.15 -16.39
CA LEU A 192 10.41 -12.26 -16.64
C LEU A 192 10.35 -12.66 -18.10
N GLN A 193 10.40 -11.72 -19.05
CA GLN A 193 10.46 -12.04 -20.48
C GLN A 193 11.71 -12.86 -20.81
N GLN A 194 12.88 -12.47 -20.30
CA GLN A 194 14.12 -13.22 -20.53
C GLN A 194 14.09 -14.64 -19.97
N MET A 195 13.37 -14.87 -18.87
CA MET A 195 13.26 -16.18 -18.23
C MET A 195 12.15 -17.06 -18.80
N THR A 196 11.03 -16.46 -19.22
CA THR A 196 9.80 -17.19 -19.59
C THR A 196 9.53 -17.19 -21.09
N MET A 197 10.25 -16.35 -21.85
CA MET A 197 10.03 -16.10 -23.28
C MET A 197 8.64 -15.53 -23.60
N LEU A 198 7.85 -15.16 -22.58
CA LEU A 198 6.57 -14.46 -22.75
C LEU A 198 6.82 -12.96 -22.91
N PRO A 199 6.11 -12.26 -23.80
CA PRO A 199 6.25 -10.82 -23.95
C PRO A 199 5.99 -10.06 -22.64
N GLU A 200 6.76 -9.01 -22.37
CA GLU A 200 6.62 -8.10 -21.22
C GLU A 200 5.16 -7.69 -20.95
N VAL A 201 4.41 -7.40 -22.03
CA VAL A 201 3.01 -6.97 -21.97
C VAL A 201 2.12 -7.98 -21.24
N VAL A 202 2.39 -9.28 -21.32
CA VAL A 202 1.59 -10.32 -20.65
C VAL A 202 1.66 -10.13 -19.13
N TRP A 203 2.87 -9.90 -18.59
CA TRP A 203 3.10 -9.70 -17.16
C TRP A 203 2.55 -8.35 -16.69
N ILE A 204 2.73 -7.30 -17.48
CA ILE A 204 2.18 -5.97 -17.19
C ILE A 204 0.65 -6.03 -17.10
N LEU A 205 -0.02 -6.63 -18.09
CA LEU A 205 -1.47 -6.78 -18.09
C LEU A 205 -1.95 -7.65 -16.92
N PHE A 206 -1.20 -8.69 -16.56
CA PHE A 206 -1.51 -9.50 -15.39
C PHE A 206 -1.48 -8.67 -14.10
N TRP A 207 -0.41 -7.92 -13.84
CA TRP A 207 -0.30 -7.10 -12.64
C TRP A 207 -1.33 -5.98 -12.59
N CYS A 208 -1.58 -5.30 -13.72
CA CYS A 208 -2.65 -4.29 -13.81
C CYS A 208 -4.03 -4.92 -13.54
N GLY A 209 -4.31 -6.07 -14.15
CA GLY A 209 -5.55 -6.82 -13.94
C GLY A 209 -5.74 -7.26 -12.48
N PHE A 210 -4.66 -7.73 -11.84
CA PHE A 210 -4.67 -8.09 -10.43
C PHE A 210 -4.87 -6.87 -9.52
N GLY A 211 -4.23 -5.74 -9.83
CA GLY A 211 -4.43 -4.47 -9.12
C GLY A 211 -5.88 -3.97 -9.22
N LEU A 212 -6.49 -4.06 -10.41
CA LEU A 212 -7.91 -3.73 -10.61
C LEU A 212 -8.83 -4.68 -9.83
N PHE A 213 -8.53 -5.98 -9.82
CA PHE A 213 -9.24 -6.96 -9.01
C PHE A 213 -9.13 -6.65 -7.51
N ALA A 214 -7.93 -6.31 -7.03
CA ALA A 214 -7.68 -5.90 -5.64
C ALA A 214 -8.50 -4.67 -5.26
N LEU A 215 -8.50 -3.63 -6.10
CA LEU A 215 -9.31 -2.43 -5.91
C LEU A 215 -10.81 -2.76 -5.85
N TYR A 216 -11.32 -3.57 -6.78
CA TYR A 216 -12.71 -4.03 -6.78
C TYR A 216 -13.06 -4.77 -5.47
N ARG A 217 -12.19 -5.68 -5.03
CA ARG A 217 -12.36 -6.44 -3.78
C ARG A 217 -12.40 -5.55 -2.56
N MET A 218 -11.54 -4.53 -2.49
CA MET A 218 -11.52 -3.53 -1.42
C MET A 218 -12.84 -2.74 -1.38
N LEU A 219 -13.27 -2.18 -2.52
CA LEU A 219 -14.50 -1.39 -2.60
C LEU A 219 -15.75 -2.22 -2.27
N ARG A 220 -15.84 -3.46 -2.78
CA ARG A 220 -16.94 -4.38 -2.50
C ARG A 220 -17.00 -4.75 -1.01
N SER A 221 -15.85 -4.99 -0.38
CA SER A 221 -15.77 -5.28 1.05
C SER A 221 -16.33 -4.13 1.88
N ALA A 222 -15.91 -2.89 1.58
CA ALA A 222 -16.41 -1.71 2.28
C ALA A 222 -17.92 -1.47 2.08
N HIS A 223 -18.43 -1.69 0.86
CA HIS A 223 -19.86 -1.57 0.59
C HIS A 223 -20.69 -2.60 1.37
N THR A 224 -20.24 -3.87 1.40
CA THR A 224 -20.92 -4.95 2.11
C THR A 224 -20.97 -4.70 3.62
N SER A 225 -19.87 -4.21 4.20
CA SER A 225 -19.83 -3.85 5.63
C SER A 225 -20.85 -2.76 5.98
N LYS A 226 -21.00 -1.74 5.11
CA LYS A 226 -22.00 -0.67 5.30
C LYS A 226 -23.44 -1.19 5.28
N LEU A 227 -23.75 -2.15 4.39
CA LEU A 227 -25.07 -2.77 4.33
C LEU A 227 -25.38 -3.58 5.59
N LYS A 228 -24.41 -4.35 6.11
CA LYS A 228 -24.58 -5.11 7.36
C LYS A 228 -24.84 -4.21 8.57
N THR A 229 -24.12 -3.08 8.67
CA THR A 229 -24.35 -2.10 9.75
C THR A 229 -25.76 -1.53 9.69
N LYS A 230 -26.21 -1.07 8.52
CA LYS A 230 -27.58 -0.56 8.33
C LYS A 230 -28.65 -1.61 8.65
N ALA A 231 -28.45 -2.85 8.25
CA ALA A 231 -29.39 -3.94 8.54
C ALA A 231 -29.47 -4.25 10.04
N LYS A 232 -28.36 -4.13 10.78
CA LYS A 232 -28.33 -4.31 12.24
C LYS A 232 -29.05 -3.16 12.95
N GLU A 233 -28.82 -1.92 12.53
CA GLU A 233 -29.51 -0.73 13.06
C GLU A 233 -31.03 -0.81 12.82
N ALA A 234 -31.45 -1.19 11.62
CA ALA A 234 -32.87 -1.36 11.29
C ALA A 234 -33.54 -2.46 12.13
N LYS A 235 -32.85 -3.54 12.46
CA LYS A 235 -33.39 -4.61 13.33
C LYS A 235 -33.44 -4.20 14.80
N GLY A 236 -32.47 -3.42 15.29
CA GLY A 236 -32.45 -2.93 16.67
C GLY A 236 -33.42 -1.78 16.94
N ALA A 237 -33.88 -1.07 15.91
CA ALA A 237 -34.91 -0.03 16.04
C ALA A 237 -36.35 -0.58 16.07
N VAL A 238 -36.54 -1.88 15.81
CA VAL A 238 -37.85 -2.57 15.76
C VAL A 238 -38.08 -3.43 17.01
N SER A 239 -37.07 -3.60 17.88
CA SER A 239 -37.14 -4.28 19.18
C SER A 239 -37.29 -3.31 20.33
#